data_AF-A0A1C5USJ9-F1
#
_entry.id   AF-A0A1C5USJ9-F1
#
_cell.length_a   1.000
_cell.length_b   1.000
_cell.length_c   1.000
_cell.angle_alpha   90.00
_cell.angle_beta   90.00
_cell.angle_gamma   90.00
#
_symmetry.space_group_name_H-M   'P 1'
#
loop_
_entity.id
_entity.type
_entity.pdbx_description
1 polymer ?
#
loop_
_entity_poly.entity_id
_entity_poly.type
_entity_poly.pdbx_seq_one_letter_code
_entity_poly.pdbx_strand_id
1 'polypeptide(L)'
;MANYEIVKKIAVIGGKPDGVTKEINIVKWGVYDPAIYIRRWQGDIASKGISLKREEAQKLLECIENHTGGGRSMRSKTLGINVRVTPKEKQKLLKNAGYCTLSLSEYLRRLGLGKDVEATIQEKEYRVFRKLKQLKADCEQLEAGEIARRINEIIQELR
;
A
#
# COMPACT_ATOMS: atom_id res chain seq x y z
N MET A 1 -7.35 -48.63 9.85
CA MET A 1 -7.51 -47.21 10.26
C MET A 1 -6.83 -46.34 9.23
N ALA A 2 -7.47 -45.25 8.85
CA ALA A 2 -6.90 -44.28 7.94
C ALA A 2 -5.70 -43.61 8.64
N ASN A 3 -4.48 -44.06 8.35
CA ASN A 3 -3.26 -43.52 8.93
C ASN A 3 -2.90 -42.21 8.23
N TYR A 4 -3.31 -41.11 8.85
CA TYR A 4 -2.79 -39.79 8.52
C TYR A 4 -1.97 -39.25 9.68
N GLU A 5 -1.01 -38.41 9.33
CA GLU A 5 -0.14 -37.72 10.27
C GLU A 5 -0.32 -36.22 10.10
N ILE A 6 -0.50 -35.50 11.20
CA ILE A 6 -0.42 -34.04 11.20
C ILE A 6 1.06 -33.66 11.19
N VAL A 7 1.58 -33.39 10.01
CA VAL A 7 2.98 -32.98 9.80
C VAL A 7 3.24 -31.62 10.45
N LYS A 8 2.26 -30.71 10.43
CA LYS A 8 2.41 -29.37 11.01
C LYS A 8 1.07 -28.75 11.36
N LYS A 9 0.93 -28.24 12.59
CA LYS A 9 -0.17 -27.35 12.96
C LYS A 9 0.17 -25.91 12.54
N ILE A 10 -0.64 -25.29 11.69
CA ILE A 10 -0.36 -23.94 11.17
C ILE A 10 -1.08 -22.88 12.01
N ALA A 11 -2.40 -23.00 12.14
CA ALA A 11 -3.20 -21.99 12.84
C ALA A 11 -4.56 -22.53 13.29
N VAL A 12 -5.06 -22.00 14.40
CA VAL A 12 -6.48 -22.10 14.80
C VAL A 12 -7.19 -20.84 14.32
N ILE A 13 -8.20 -20.99 13.47
CA ILE A 13 -8.93 -19.88 12.83
C ILE A 13 -10.35 -19.70 13.39
N GLY A 14 -10.75 -20.50 14.38
CA GLY A 14 -11.99 -20.31 15.12
C GLY A 14 -12.36 -21.52 15.97
N GLY A 15 -13.45 -21.40 16.75
CA GLY A 15 -13.91 -22.44 17.67
C GLY A 15 -13.58 -22.13 19.13
N LYS A 16 -13.77 -23.11 20.01
CA LYS A 16 -13.51 -23.00 21.46
C LYS A 16 -12.25 -23.80 21.82
N PRO A 17 -11.37 -23.31 22.72
CA PRO A 17 -10.14 -24.00 23.12
C PRO A 17 -10.37 -25.43 23.64
N ASP A 18 -11.42 -25.63 24.44
CA ASP A 18 -11.74 -26.93 25.07
C ASP A 18 -12.74 -27.77 24.25
N GLY A 19 -12.89 -27.49 22.96
CA GLY A 19 -13.90 -28.11 22.12
C GLY A 19 -13.47 -28.28 20.67
N VAL A 20 -14.44 -28.21 19.76
CA VAL A 20 -14.16 -28.32 18.33
C VAL A 20 -13.58 -27.01 17.80
N THR A 21 -12.33 -27.07 17.34
CA THR A 21 -11.60 -25.97 16.70
C THR A 21 -11.76 -26.04 15.19
N LYS A 22 -11.62 -24.91 14.50
CA LYS A 22 -11.35 -24.86 13.05
C LYS A 22 -9.88 -24.55 12.88
N GLU A 23 -9.15 -25.43 12.21
CA GLU A 23 -7.70 -25.34 12.11
C GLU A 23 -7.23 -25.49 10.66
N ILE A 24 -6.08 -24.90 10.41
CA ILE A 24 -5.27 -25.09 9.21
C ILE A 24 -4.07 -25.93 9.60
N ASN A 25 -3.94 -27.12 9.03
CA ASN A 25 -2.89 -28.09 9.34
C ASN A 25 -2.29 -28.65 8.04
N ILE A 26 -1.02 -29.05 8.04
CA ILE A 26 -0.43 -29.88 6.98
C ILE A 26 -0.59 -31.32 7.39
N VAL A 27 -1.24 -32.13 6.55
CA VAL A 27 -1.57 -33.52 6.84
C VAL A 27 -1.04 -34.41 5.72
N LYS A 28 -0.34 -35.48 6.09
CA LYS A 28 0.13 -36.51 5.17
C LYS A 28 -0.71 -37.76 5.31
N TRP A 29 -1.20 -38.29 4.19
CA TRP A 29 -2.01 -39.49 4.13
C TRP A 29 -1.22 -40.63 3.48
N GLY A 30 -0.75 -41.59 4.28
CA GLY A 30 0.05 -42.71 3.80
C GLY A 30 1.21 -42.28 2.90
N VAL A 31 1.17 -42.72 1.64
CA VAL A 31 2.21 -42.45 0.62
C VAL A 31 1.98 -41.18 -0.19
N TYR A 32 0.84 -40.51 -0.02
CA TYR A 32 0.52 -39.30 -0.77
C TYR A 32 1.30 -38.09 -0.24
N ASP A 33 1.49 -37.11 -1.12
CA ASP A 33 2.09 -35.83 -0.74
C ASP A 33 1.26 -35.13 0.35
N PRO A 34 1.90 -34.44 1.31
CA PRO A 34 1.18 -33.68 2.31
C PRO A 34 0.31 -32.59 1.69
N ALA A 35 -0.90 -32.45 2.21
CA ALA A 35 -1.87 -31.45 1.78
C ALA A 35 -2.26 -30.52 2.93
N ILE A 36 -2.73 -29.32 2.58
CA ILE A 36 -3.22 -28.34 3.56
C ILE A 36 -4.68 -28.67 3.87
N TYR A 37 -4.96 -28.94 5.13
CA TYR A 37 -6.30 -29.27 5.64
C TYR A 37 -6.86 -28.04 6.35
N ILE A 38 -7.98 -27.52 5.85
CA ILE A 38 -8.77 -26.46 6.50
C ILE A 38 -10.06 -27.12 6.99
N ARG A 39 -10.08 -27.55 8.26
CA ARG A 39 -11.13 -28.43 8.78
C ARG A 39 -11.48 -28.13 10.23
N ARG A 40 -12.58 -28.72 10.69
CA ARG A 40 -12.89 -28.82 12.11
C ARG A 40 -12.14 -29.98 12.76
N TRP A 41 -11.57 -29.75 13.93
CA TRP A 41 -10.76 -30.71 14.69
C TRP A 41 -11.27 -30.84 16.12
N GLN A 42 -11.15 -32.04 16.68
CA GLN A 42 -11.27 -32.31 18.11
C GLN A 42 -10.04 -33.12 18.52
N GLY A 43 -9.07 -32.46 19.17
CA GLY A 43 -7.72 -33.00 19.28
C GLY A 43 -7.12 -33.25 17.90
N ASP A 44 -6.67 -34.47 17.63
CA ASP A 44 -6.08 -34.86 16.33
C ASP A 44 -7.09 -35.55 15.39
N ILE A 45 -8.38 -35.50 15.71
CA ILE A 45 -9.45 -36.08 14.89
C ILE A 45 -10.04 -35.01 13.97
N ALA A 46 -9.86 -35.19 12.66
CA ALA A 46 -10.43 -34.32 11.64
C ALA A 46 -11.89 -34.67 11.34
N SER A 47 -12.73 -33.66 11.10
CA SER A 47 -14.11 -33.81 10.67
C SER A 47 -14.39 -33.04 9.36
N LYS A 48 -15.43 -32.20 9.33
CA LYS A 48 -15.85 -31.47 8.12
C LYS A 48 -14.81 -30.42 7.72
N GLY A 49 -14.53 -30.36 6.42
CA GLY A 49 -13.74 -29.31 5.79
C GLY A 49 -13.15 -29.75 4.46
N ILE A 50 -12.08 -29.09 4.05
CA ILE A 50 -11.45 -29.27 2.74
C ILE A 50 -9.97 -29.61 2.88
N SER A 51 -9.45 -30.27 1.85
CA SER A 51 -8.03 -30.54 1.67
C SER A 51 -7.60 -29.89 0.38
N LEU A 52 -6.47 -29.19 0.41
CA LEU A 52 -5.96 -28.41 -0.70
C LEU A 52 -4.52 -28.83 -0.98
N LYS A 53 -4.20 -29.06 -2.25
CA LYS A 53 -2.82 -29.07 -2.70
C LYS A 53 -2.22 -27.67 -2.59
N ARG A 54 -0.89 -27.59 -2.70
CA ARG A 54 -0.16 -26.32 -2.60
C ARG A 54 -0.68 -25.29 -3.60
N GLU A 55 -0.94 -25.71 -4.84
CA GLU A 55 -1.39 -24.85 -5.93
C GLU A 55 -2.82 -24.33 -5.69
N GLU A 56 -3.69 -25.19 -5.17
CA GLU A 56 -5.08 -24.83 -4.83
C GLU A 56 -5.13 -23.86 -3.65
N ALA A 57 -4.30 -24.09 -2.63
CA ALA A 57 -4.17 -23.18 -1.49
C ALA A 57 -3.62 -21.81 -1.91
N GLN A 58 -2.69 -21.77 -2.87
CA GLN A 58 -2.16 -20.52 -3.40
C GLN A 58 -3.23 -19.73 -4.15
N LYS A 59 -4.03 -20.38 -5.01
CA LYS A 59 -5.17 -19.75 -5.68
C LYS A 59 -6.22 -19.25 -4.69
N LEU A 60 -6.54 -20.04 -3.67
CA LEU A 60 -7.47 -19.64 -2.62
C LEU A 60 -7.00 -18.39 -1.88
N LEU A 61 -5.70 -18.34 -1.53
CA LEU A 61 -5.10 -17.17 -0.90
C LEU A 61 -5.24 -15.94 -1.79
N GLU A 62 -4.87 -16.03 -3.06
CA GLU A 62 -4.99 -14.94 -4.04
C GLU A 62 -6.44 -14.44 -4.16
N CYS A 63 -7.41 -15.35 -4.26
CA CYS A 63 -8.83 -14.97 -4.32
C CYS A 63 -9.30 -14.24 -3.05
N ILE A 64 -8.90 -14.70 -1.86
CA ILE A 64 -9.27 -14.09 -0.58
C ILE A 64 -8.62 -12.72 -0.42
N GLU A 65 -7.33 -12.60 -0.75
CA GLU A 65 -6.59 -11.32 -0.68
C GLU A 65 -7.23 -10.28 -1.60
N ASN A 66 -7.60 -10.67 -2.82
CA ASN A 66 -8.26 -9.78 -3.77
C ASN A 66 -9.66 -9.33 -3.30
N HIS A 67 -10.40 -10.17 -2.57
CA HIS A 67 -11.78 -9.88 -2.16
C HIS A 67 -11.90 -9.15 -0.82
N THR A 68 -10.93 -9.30 0.08
CA THR A 68 -11.01 -8.75 1.45
C THR A 68 -10.61 -7.28 1.57
N GLY A 69 -10.27 -6.59 0.47
CA GLY A 69 -10.22 -5.13 0.39
C GLY A 69 -9.24 -4.40 1.32
N GLY A 70 -8.44 -5.13 2.10
CA GLY A 70 -7.38 -4.57 2.92
C GLY A 70 -6.09 -4.55 2.11
N GLY A 71 -5.73 -3.40 1.55
CA GLY A 71 -4.50 -3.17 0.79
C GLY A 71 -3.22 -3.57 1.51
N ARG A 72 -2.93 -4.87 1.54
CA ARG A 72 -1.60 -5.45 1.67
C ARG A 72 -1.37 -6.32 0.46
N SER A 73 -1.19 -5.64 -0.67
CA SER A 73 -0.26 -6.12 -1.69
C SER A 73 0.95 -6.67 -0.94
N MET A 74 1.34 -7.93 -1.21
CA MET A 74 2.66 -8.42 -0.86
C MET A 74 3.65 -7.35 -1.28
N ARG A 75 4.15 -6.57 -0.30
CA ARG A 75 5.28 -5.70 -0.54
C ARG A 75 6.43 -6.67 -0.73
N SER A 76 6.69 -7.02 -1.99
CA SER A 76 7.95 -7.63 -2.38
C SER A 76 9.02 -6.88 -1.62
N LYS A 77 9.85 -7.60 -0.85
CA LYS A 77 10.93 -7.00 -0.06
C LYS A 77 11.76 -6.20 -1.06
N THR A 78 11.50 -4.90 -1.14
CA THR A 78 12.19 -4.03 -2.06
C THR A 78 13.55 -3.87 -1.44
N LEU A 79 14.59 -4.44 -2.06
CA LEU A 79 15.97 -4.12 -1.71
C LEU A 79 16.07 -2.59 -1.64
N GLY A 80 16.45 -2.07 -0.46
CA GLY A 80 16.56 -0.63 -0.26
C GLY A 80 17.69 -0.10 -1.14
N ILE A 81 17.36 0.75 -2.11
CA ILE A 81 18.36 1.44 -2.92
C ILE A 81 18.77 2.71 -2.18
N ASN A 82 20.04 2.80 -1.79
CA ASN A 82 20.60 4.01 -1.20
C ASN A 82 21.27 4.86 -2.28
N VAL A 83 20.74 6.06 -2.53
CA VAL A 83 21.30 7.02 -3.49
C VAL A 83 22.00 8.14 -2.71
N ARG A 84 23.26 8.42 -3.05
CA ARG A 84 24.01 9.56 -2.49
C ARG A 84 23.80 10.80 -3.35
N VAL A 85 23.48 11.93 -2.71
CA VAL A 85 23.28 13.23 -3.35
C VAL A 85 23.85 14.33 -2.47
N THR A 86 24.20 15.46 -3.05
CA THR A 86 24.57 16.66 -2.30
C THR A 86 23.36 17.27 -1.58
N PRO A 87 23.56 18.13 -0.56
CA PRO A 87 22.46 18.82 0.12
C PRO A 87 21.59 19.66 -0.83
N LYS A 88 22.22 20.31 -1.82
CA LYS A 88 21.53 21.15 -2.81
C LYS A 88 20.64 20.32 -3.74
N GLU A 89 21.14 19.19 -4.21
CA GLU A 89 20.36 18.25 -5.03
C GLU A 89 19.21 17.64 -4.22
N LYS A 90 19.46 17.26 -2.97
CA LYS A 90 18.42 16.74 -2.07
C LYS A 90 17.27 17.75 -1.91
N GLN A 91 17.58 19.02 -1.73
CA GLN A 91 16.56 20.06 -1.60
C GLN A 91 15.76 20.24 -2.90
N LYS A 92 16.41 20.16 -4.07
CA LYS A 92 15.74 20.20 -5.37
C LYS A 92 14.81 19.00 -5.57
N LEU A 93 15.26 17.79 -5.26
CA LEU A 93 14.45 16.57 -5.36
C LEU A 93 13.24 16.60 -4.45
N LEU A 94 13.40 17.09 -3.21
CA LEU A 94 12.29 17.26 -2.26
C LEU A 94 11.24 18.25 -2.78
N LYS A 95 11.67 19.38 -3.35
CA LYS A 95 10.74 20.36 -3.95
C LYS A 95 9.96 19.74 -5.12
N ASN A 96 10.65 19.05 -6.02
CA ASN A 96 10.03 18.41 -7.18
C ASN A 96 9.02 17.34 -6.78
N ALA A 97 9.37 16.48 -5.82
CA ALA A 97 8.43 15.49 -5.29
C ALA A 97 7.19 16.16 -4.66
N GLY A 98 7.40 17.27 -3.94
CA GLY A 98 6.33 18.08 -3.38
C GLY A 98 5.38 18.68 -4.41
N TYR A 99 5.89 19.14 -5.57
CA TYR A 99 5.03 19.64 -6.67
C TYR A 99 4.12 18.56 -7.26
N CYS A 100 4.54 17.31 -7.18
CA CYS A 100 3.77 16.15 -7.63
C CYS A 100 2.93 15.53 -6.50
N THR A 101 2.90 16.13 -5.30
CA THR A 101 2.20 15.57 -4.12
C THR A 101 2.66 14.14 -3.80
N LEU A 102 3.94 13.83 -4.08
CA LEU A 102 4.53 12.51 -3.85
C LEU A 102 5.55 12.56 -2.71
N SER A 103 5.72 11.41 -2.05
CA SER A 103 6.92 11.21 -1.24
C SER A 103 8.17 11.18 -2.13
N LEU A 104 9.34 11.58 -1.59
CA LEU A 104 10.61 11.53 -2.34
C LEU A 104 10.88 10.13 -2.94
N SER A 105 10.62 9.08 -2.15
CA SER A 105 10.81 7.69 -2.58
C SER A 105 9.85 7.28 -3.71
N GLU A 106 8.63 7.80 -3.72
CA GLU A 106 7.66 7.51 -4.76
C GLU A 106 7.96 8.28 -6.04
N TYR A 107 8.31 9.56 -5.92
CA TYR A 107 8.75 10.41 -7.04
C TYR A 107 9.93 9.76 -7.79
N LEU A 108 10.99 9.38 -7.06
CA LEU A 108 12.16 8.73 -7.64
C LEU A 108 11.84 7.37 -8.28
N ARG A 109 10.91 6.62 -7.68
CA ARG A 109 10.49 5.32 -8.22
C ARG A 109 9.72 5.46 -9.52
N ARG A 110 8.81 6.44 -9.63
CA ARG A 110 8.07 6.70 -10.87
C ARG A 110 8.99 7.14 -12.00
N LEU A 111 9.94 8.05 -11.70
CA LEU A 111 10.96 8.47 -12.66
C LEU A 111 11.86 7.30 -13.11
N GLY A 112 12.35 6.49 -12.17
CA GLY A 112 13.21 5.34 -12.49
C GLY A 112 12.51 4.25 -13.31
N LEU A 113 11.17 4.23 -13.30
CA LEU A 113 10.34 3.34 -14.12
C LEU A 113 9.89 3.98 -15.45
N GLY A 114 10.36 5.19 -15.76
CA GLY A 114 9.98 5.91 -16.98
C GLY A 114 8.50 6.31 -17.03
N LYS A 115 7.84 6.44 -15.88
CA LYS A 115 6.45 6.90 -15.81
C LYS A 115 6.40 8.42 -15.91
N ASP A 116 5.38 8.95 -16.57
CA ASP A 116 5.11 10.38 -16.55
C ASP A 116 4.75 10.83 -15.13
N VAL A 117 5.49 11.83 -14.65
CA VAL A 117 5.27 12.45 -13.35
C VAL A 117 4.90 13.90 -13.60
N GLU A 118 3.62 14.15 -13.74
CA GLU A 118 3.09 15.50 -13.85
C GLU A 118 3.08 16.19 -12.48
N ALA A 119 3.27 17.51 -12.47
CA ALA A 119 3.00 18.29 -11.28
C ALA A 119 1.49 18.23 -11.03
N THR A 120 1.08 17.75 -9.86
CA THR A 120 -0.33 17.66 -9.45
C THR A 120 -0.99 19.03 -9.42
N ILE A 121 -0.15 20.06 -9.21
CA ILE A 121 -0.54 21.45 -9.36
C ILE A 121 -0.36 21.80 -10.84
N GLN A 122 -1.46 22.03 -11.56
CA GLN A 122 -1.37 22.58 -12.91
C GLN A 122 -0.53 23.87 -12.85
N GLU A 123 0.31 24.16 -13.85
CA GLU A 123 1.20 25.33 -13.83
C GLU A 123 0.46 26.63 -13.45
N LYS A 124 -0.80 26.74 -13.90
CA LYS A 124 -1.76 27.80 -13.58
C LYS A 124 -2.03 27.92 -12.07
N GLU A 125 -2.32 26.82 -11.40
CA GLU A 125 -2.57 26.76 -9.95
C GLU A 125 -1.31 27.11 -9.14
N TYR A 126 -0.11 26.74 -9.63
CA TYR A 126 1.14 27.06 -8.97
C TYR A 126 1.49 28.55 -9.08
N ARG A 127 1.23 29.16 -10.25
CA ARG A 127 1.39 30.61 -10.46
C ARG A 127 0.47 31.40 -9.53
N VAL A 128 -0.79 30.99 -9.45
CA VAL A 128 -1.78 31.59 -8.52
C VAL A 128 -1.32 31.47 -7.06
N PHE A 129 -0.90 30.27 -6.63
CA PHE A 129 -0.40 30.06 -5.27
C PHE A 129 0.81 30.96 -4.94
N ARG A 130 1.75 31.13 -5.88
CA ARG A 130 2.90 32.03 -5.69
C ARG A 130 2.45 33.48 -5.52
N LYS A 131 1.54 33.95 -6.38
CA LYS A 131 1.00 35.33 -6.30
C LYS A 131 0.27 35.58 -4.98
N LEU A 132 -0.53 34.63 -4.51
CA LEU A 132 -1.19 34.69 -3.19
C LEU A 132 -0.18 34.75 -2.04
N LYS A 133 0.89 33.94 -2.10
CA LYS A 133 1.93 33.93 -1.08
C LYS A 133 2.70 35.25 -1.04
N GLN A 134 3.00 35.84 -2.21
CA GLN A 134 3.65 37.14 -2.31
C GLN A 134 2.73 38.25 -1.77
N LEU A 135 1.46 38.25 -2.16
CA LEU A 135 0.47 39.21 -1.65
C LEU A 135 0.34 39.13 -0.13
N LYS A 136 0.33 37.92 0.45
CA LYS A 136 0.32 37.73 1.90
C LYS A 136 1.55 38.36 2.59
N ALA A 137 2.73 38.23 1.99
CA ALA A 137 3.96 38.81 2.55
C ALA A 137 3.98 40.33 2.47
N ASP A 138 3.43 40.89 1.39
CA ASP A 138 3.42 42.34 1.14
C ASP A 138 2.20 43.03 1.80
N CYS A 139 1.24 42.27 2.34
CA CYS A 139 -0.08 42.78 2.74
C CYS A 139 -0.04 43.91 3.78
N GLU A 140 0.98 43.93 4.65
CA GLU A 140 1.17 44.96 5.68
C GLU A 140 1.74 46.28 5.10
N GLN A 141 2.33 46.24 3.91
CA GLN A 141 2.98 47.40 3.26
C GLN A 141 2.15 47.95 2.09
N LEU A 142 1.01 47.34 1.78
CA LEU A 142 0.18 47.70 0.63
C LEU A 142 -1.09 48.42 1.08
N GLU A 143 -1.47 49.45 0.34
CA GLU A 143 -2.76 50.10 0.50
C GLU A 143 -3.89 49.18 0.02
N ALA A 144 -5.09 49.33 0.61
CA ALA A 144 -6.24 48.50 0.32
C ALA A 144 -6.61 48.44 -1.18
N GLY A 145 -6.39 49.54 -1.92
CA GLY A 145 -6.63 49.61 -3.36
C GLY A 145 -5.69 48.72 -4.18
N GLU A 146 -4.41 48.64 -3.78
CA GLU A 146 -3.42 47.79 -4.46
C GLU A 146 -3.60 46.32 -4.11
N ILE A 147 -4.03 46.01 -2.87
CA ILE A 147 -4.44 44.66 -2.48
C ILE A 147 -5.62 44.21 -3.36
N ALA A 148 -6.65 45.04 -3.52
CA ALA A 148 -7.80 44.73 -4.37
C ALA A 148 -7.41 44.53 -5.85
N ARG A 149 -6.48 45.34 -6.38
CA ARG A 149 -5.95 45.20 -7.74
C ARG A 149 -5.25 43.85 -7.94
N ARG A 150 -4.35 43.48 -7.03
CA ARG A 150 -3.60 42.20 -7.07
C ARG A 150 -4.51 40.99 -6.89
N ILE A 151 -5.54 41.07 -6.04
CA ILE A 151 -6.55 40.02 -5.90
C ILE A 151 -7.31 39.83 -7.22
N ASN A 152 -7.74 40.92 -7.87
CA ASN A 152 -8.41 40.85 -9.17
C ASN A 152 -7.51 40.21 -10.24
N GLU A 153 -6.23 40.54 -10.30
CA GLU A 153 -5.27 39.88 -11.22
C GLU A 153 -5.18 38.37 -10.98
N ILE A 154 -5.13 37.95 -9.71
CA ILE A 154 -5.09 36.53 -9.33
C ILE A 154 -6.39 35.82 -9.73
N ILE A 155 -7.54 36.47 -9.56
CA ILE A 155 -8.85 35.94 -9.98
C ILE A 155 -8.94 35.78 -11.50
N GLN A 156 -8.40 36.74 -12.28
CA GLN A 156 -8.36 36.61 -13.74
C GLN A 156 -7.44 35.47 -14.18
N GLU A 157 -6.32 35.22 -13.49
CA GLU A 157 -5.45 34.07 -13.77
C GLU A 157 -6.06 32.72 -13.38
N LEU A 158 -7.13 32.69 -12.58
CA LEU A 158 -7.87 31.47 -12.24
C LEU A 158 -8.92 31.12 -13.31
N ARG A 159 -9.50 32.12 -14.00
CA ARG A 159 -10.43 31.93 -15.12
C ARG A 159 -9.71 31.33 -16.32
#